data_AF-K1USU9-F1
#
_entry.id   AF-K1USU9-F1
#
_cell.length_a   1.000
_cell.length_b   1.000
_cell.length_c   1.000
_cell.angle_alpha   90.00
_cell.angle_beta   90.00
_cell.angle_gamma   90.00
#
_symmetry.space_group_name_H-M   'P 1'
#
loop_
_entity.id
_entity.type
_entity.pdbx_description
1 polymer ?
#
loop_
_entity_poly.entity_id
_entity_poly.type
_entity_poly.pdbx_seq_one_letter_code
_entity_poly.pdbx_strand_id
1 'polypeptide(L)'
;TRELRRRGVGVLFLNDSLDTRTNDGELRLTIMSSFAQDESRRTSERSKWGQMRSMEKGVVFGGSLLGYDVIGGKMTVNPEFSQPLLHCFLEAAMQKE
;
A
#
# COMPACT_ATOMS: atom_id res chain seq x y z
N THR A 1 1.68 22.42 -7.41
CA THR A 1 1.43 23.85 -7.70
C THR A 1 2.58 24.76 -7.23
N ARG A 2 3.20 24.54 -6.06
CA ARG A 2 4.36 25.34 -5.60
C ARG A 2 5.53 25.46 -6.60
N GLU A 3 5.90 24.34 -7.24
CA GLU A 3 6.97 24.34 -8.26
C GLU A 3 6.58 25.14 -9.51
N LEU A 4 5.30 25.12 -9.89
CA LEU A 4 4.79 25.93 -11.00
C LEU A 4 4.85 27.42 -10.66
N ARG A 5 4.50 27.80 -9.43
CA ARG A 5 4.60 29.20 -8.97
C ARG A 5 6.03 29.71 -8.97
N ARG A 6 7.01 28.89 -8.57
CA ARG A 6 8.45 29.24 -8.65
C ARG A 6 8.91 29.54 -10.08
N ARG A 7 8.25 28.96 -11.07
CA ARG A 7 8.50 29.19 -12.51
C ARG A 7 7.61 30.29 -13.11
N GLY A 8 6.86 31.03 -12.29
CA GLY A 8 5.96 32.10 -12.75
C GLY A 8 4.63 31.60 -13.33
N VAL A 9 4.30 30.32 -13.19
CA VAL A 9 3.07 29.73 -13.72
C VAL A 9 1.99 29.71 -12.63
N GLY A 10 0.89 30.42 -12.86
CA GLY A 10 -0.30 30.40 -12.00
C GLY A 10 -1.27 29.31 -12.39
N VAL A 11 -1.97 28.73 -11.41
CA VAL A 11 -3.02 27.73 -11.62
C VAL A 11 -4.33 28.28 -11.08
N LEU A 12 -5.36 28.26 -11.93
CA LEU A 12 -6.72 28.63 -11.57
C LEU A 12 -7.58 27.36 -11.51
N PHE A 13 -8.11 27.05 -10.33
CA PHE A 13 -9.05 25.96 -10.13
C PHE A 13 -10.47 26.51 -10.30
N LEU A 14 -11.12 26.16 -11.41
CA LEU A 14 -12.45 26.67 -11.74
C LEU A 14 -13.54 26.14 -10.81
N ASN A 15 -13.47 24.84 -10.45
CA ASN A 15 -14.43 24.21 -9.53
C ASN A 15 -14.42 24.87 -8.15
N ASP A 16 -13.24 25.21 -7.65
CA ASP A 16 -13.05 25.76 -6.30
C ASP A 16 -12.95 27.29 -6.30
N SER A 17 -13.06 27.92 -7.48
CA SER A 17 -12.84 29.36 -7.70
C SER A 17 -11.56 29.86 -7.01
N LEU A 18 -10.47 29.10 -7.13
CA LEU A 18 -9.22 29.33 -6.40
C LEU A 18 -8.09 29.69 -7.36
N ASP A 19 -7.42 30.83 -7.11
CA ASP A 19 -6.24 31.27 -7.86
C ASP A 19 -4.98 31.18 -6.99
N THR A 20 -4.04 30.30 -7.38
CA THR A 20 -2.80 30.07 -6.62
C THR A 20 -1.79 31.22 -6.69
N ARG A 21 -2.05 32.26 -7.49
CA ARG A 21 -1.23 33.48 -7.52
C ARG A 21 -1.55 34.39 -6.34
N THR A 22 -2.75 34.23 -5.76
CA THR A 22 -3.17 34.99 -4.58
C THR A 22 -2.68 34.33 -3.29
N ASN A 23 -2.43 35.13 -2.26
CA ASN A 23 -2.00 34.61 -0.95
C ASN A 23 -3.13 33.79 -0.28
N ASP A 24 -4.38 34.21 -0.44
CA ASP A 24 -5.57 33.47 0.02
C ASP A 24 -5.71 32.10 -0.67
N GLY A 25 -5.49 32.06 -1.99
CA GLY A 25 -5.53 30.81 -2.74
C GLY A 25 -4.47 29.80 -2.31
N GLU A 26 -3.24 30.25 -2.01
CA GLU A 26 -2.21 29.35 -1.47
C GLU A 26 -2.53 28.83 -0.07
N LEU A 27 -3.06 29.68 0.82
CA LEU A 27 -3.47 29.28 2.16
C LEU A 27 -4.58 28.23 2.10
N ARG A 28 -5.62 28.46 1.30
CA ARG A 28 -6.74 27.54 1.12
C ARG A 28 -6.29 26.21 0.54
N LEU A 29 -5.42 26.23 -0.47
CA LEU A 29 -4.85 25.02 -1.07
C LEU A 29 -4.01 24.22 -0.05
N THR A 30 -3.27 24.91 0.82
CA THR A 30 -2.50 24.28 1.90
C THR A 30 -3.42 23.59 2.90
N ILE A 31 -4.49 24.25 3.34
CA ILE A 31 -5.48 23.69 4.27
C ILE A 31 -6.18 22.48 3.66
N MET A 32 -6.63 22.59 2.40
CA MET A 32 -7.24 21.48 1.67
C MET A 32 -6.30 20.29 1.54
N SER A 33 -5.01 20.55 1.26
CA SER A 33 -3.99 19.49 1.18
C SER A 33 -3.83 18.78 2.52
N SER A 34 -3.82 19.52 3.64
CA SER A 34 -3.75 18.93 4.99
C SER A 34 -4.95 18.04 5.27
N PHE A 35 -6.17 18.49 4.96
CA PHE A 35 -7.39 17.70 5.15
C PHE A 35 -7.39 16.43 4.28
N ALA A 36 -7.05 16.57 3.00
CA ALA A 36 -6.95 15.45 2.07
C ALA A 36 -5.90 14.42 2.53
N GLN A 37 -4.78 14.88 3.09
CA GLN A 37 -3.73 14.00 3.61
C GLN A 37 -4.17 13.27 4.88
N ASP A 38 -4.87 13.94 5.79
CA ASP A 38 -5.43 13.31 7.00
C ASP A 38 -6.47 12.25 6.64
N GLU A 39 -7.38 12.54 5.72
CA GLU A 39 -8.40 11.58 5.27
C GLU A 39 -7.78 10.37 4.54
N SER A 40 -6.76 10.62 3.71
CA SER A 40 -5.98 9.56 3.06
C SER A 40 -5.32 8.63 4.10
N ARG A 41 -4.73 9.20 5.15
CA ARG A 41 -4.14 8.43 6.25
C ARG A 41 -5.19 7.59 6.98
N ARG A 42 -6.32 8.20 7.37
CA ARG A 42 -7.43 7.50 8.06
C ARG A 42 -7.98 6.34 7.23
N THR A 43 -8.13 6.55 5.92
CA THR A 43 -8.58 5.49 5.00
C THR A 43 -7.58 4.33 4.95
N SER A 44 -6.27 4.65 4.88
CA SER A 44 -5.21 3.64 4.92
C SER A 44 -5.22 2.84 6.23
N GLU A 45 -5.32 3.52 7.38
CA GLU A 45 -5.37 2.90 8.70
C GLU A 45 -6.58 1.98 8.83
N ARG A 46 -7.76 2.42 8.40
CA ARG A 46 -8.98 1.61 8.38
C ARG A 46 -8.81 0.35 7.54
N SER A 47 -8.22 0.46 6.35
CA SER A 47 -7.98 -0.69 5.46
C SER A 47 -7.04 -1.71 6.09
N LYS A 48 -5.90 -1.24 6.64
CA LYS A 48 -4.92 -2.10 7.34
C LYS A 48 -5.54 -2.80 8.55
N TRP A 49 -6.35 -2.08 9.31
CA TRP A 49 -7.04 -2.66 10.46
C TRP A 49 -8.06 -3.73 10.06
N GLY A 50 -8.79 -3.52 8.95
CA GLY A 50 -9.68 -4.53 8.38
C GLY A 50 -8.95 -5.78 7.91
N GLN A 51 -7.78 -5.62 7.28
CA GLN A 51 -6.91 -6.73 6.90
C GLN A 51 -6.39 -7.48 8.13
N MET A 52 -5.90 -6.76 9.16
CA MET A 52 -5.42 -7.35 10.41
C MET A 52 -6.49 -8.20 11.10
N ARG A 53 -7.71 -7.67 11.25
CA ARG A 53 -8.84 -8.43 11.80
C ARG A 53 -9.21 -9.67 10.99
N SER A 54 -9.00 -9.63 9.68
CA SER A 54 -9.26 -10.77 8.81
C SER A 54 -8.16 -11.83 8.98
N MET A 55 -6.90 -11.40 9.12
CA MET A 55 -5.77 -12.28 9.45
C MET A 55 -5.91 -12.94 10.82
N GLU A 56 -6.40 -12.23 11.84
CA GLU A 56 -6.75 -12.80 13.16
C GLU A 56 -7.77 -13.94 13.06
N LYS A 57 -8.64 -13.91 12.04
CA LYS A 57 -9.62 -14.97 11.74
C LYS A 57 -9.06 -16.08 10.85
N GLY A 58 -7.75 -16.07 10.59
CA GLY A 58 -7.06 -17.05 9.76
C GLY A 58 -7.17 -16.82 8.25
N VAL A 59 -7.60 -15.63 7.81
CA VAL A 59 -7.62 -15.26 6.38
C VAL A 59 -6.29 -14.64 6.00
N VAL A 60 -5.54 -15.33 5.15
CA VAL A 60 -4.26 -14.88 4.58
C VAL A 60 -4.53 -14.08 3.31
N PHE A 61 -3.95 -12.87 3.27
CA PHE A 61 -3.93 -12.04 2.07
C PHE A 61 -2.58 -12.22 1.37
N GLY A 62 -2.59 -12.67 0.12
CA GLY A 62 -1.39 -12.98 -0.64
C GLY A 62 -1.64 -14.08 -1.68
N GLY A 63 -0.66 -14.31 -2.55
CA GLY A 63 -0.66 -15.46 -3.47
C GLY A 63 -0.08 -16.72 -2.83
N SER A 64 -0.22 -17.86 -3.51
CA SER A 64 0.48 -19.09 -3.14
C SER A 64 1.99 -18.85 -3.09
N LEU A 65 2.65 -19.39 -2.06
CA LEU A 65 4.10 -19.43 -1.92
C LEU A 65 4.61 -20.80 -2.36
N LEU A 66 5.90 -20.91 -2.67
CA LEU A 66 6.49 -22.21 -3.02
C LEU A 66 6.25 -23.22 -1.88
N GLY A 67 5.56 -24.32 -2.18
CA GLY A 67 5.17 -25.35 -1.20
C GLY A 67 3.85 -25.10 -0.45
N TYR A 68 3.19 -23.96 -0.66
CA TYR A 68 1.94 -23.60 0.02
C TYR A 68 0.94 -22.92 -0.92
N ASP A 69 -0.27 -23.47 -0.99
CA ASP A 69 -1.37 -22.87 -1.74
C ASP A 69 -2.30 -22.05 -0.86
N VAL A 70 -2.68 -20.86 -1.34
CA VAL A 70 -3.69 -20.03 -0.70
C VAL A 70 -5.03 -20.27 -1.39
N ILE A 71 -5.88 -21.12 -0.82
CA ILE A 71 -7.20 -21.46 -1.35
C ILE A 71 -8.26 -20.86 -0.43
N GLY A 72 -9.09 -19.97 -0.95
CA GLY A 72 -10.16 -19.32 -0.17
C GLY A 72 -9.64 -18.50 1.02
N GLY A 73 -8.42 -17.97 0.93
CA GLY A 73 -7.77 -17.22 2.00
C GLY A 73 -7.18 -18.09 3.11
N LYS A 74 -7.10 -19.41 2.96
CA LYS A 74 -6.39 -20.30 3.89
C LYS A 74 -5.15 -20.88 3.24
N MET A 75 -4.06 -20.90 3.98
CA MET A 75 -2.81 -21.50 3.53
C MET A 75 -2.86 -23.02 3.75
N THR A 76 -2.68 -23.77 2.68
CA THR A 76 -2.70 -25.24 2.65
C THR A 76 -1.35 -25.72 2.13
N VAL A 77 -0.78 -26.76 2.74
CA VAL A 77 0.48 -27.35 2.25
C VAL A 77 0.22 -28.00 0.89
N ASN A 78 1.04 -27.66 -0.11
CA ASN A 78 0.99 -28.32 -1.41
C ASN A 78 1.93 -29.56 -1.37
N PRO A 79 1.38 -30.80 -1.37
CA PRO A 79 2.16 -32.02 -1.26
C PRO A 79 3.08 -32.31 -2.46
N GLU A 80 2.78 -31.75 -3.64
CA GLU A 80 3.57 -31.94 -4.86
C GLU A 80 4.94 -31.25 -4.76
N PHE A 81 4.97 -30.07 -4.14
CA PHE A 81 6.18 -29.25 -4.04
C PHE A 81 6.88 -29.34 -2.69
N SER A 82 6.29 -29.94 -1.66
CA SER A 82 6.88 -29.96 -0.31
C SER A 82 8.08 -30.90 -0.18
N GLN A 83 8.08 -32.05 -0.85
CA GLN A 83 9.24 -32.97 -0.81
C GLN A 83 10.44 -32.45 -1.61
N PRO A 84 10.27 -31.95 -2.85
CA PRO A 84 11.38 -31.33 -3.59
C PRO A 84 11.95 -30.10 -2.87
N LEU A 85 11.10 -29.28 -2.23
CA LEU A 85 11.55 -28.12 -1.44
C LEU A 85 12.45 -28.53 -0.28
N LEU A 86 12.06 -29.56 0.47
CA LEU A 86 12.85 -30.07 1.60
C LEU A 86 14.20 -30.60 1.12
N HIS A 87 14.20 -31.32 -0.01
CA HIS A 87 15.42 -31.82 -0.63
C HIS A 87 16.36 -30.68 -1.05
N CYS A 88 15.86 -29.68 -1.78
CA CYS A 88 16.67 -28.51 -2.17
C CYS A 88 17.20 -27.73 -0.96
N PHE A 89 16.42 -27.59 0.12
CA PHE A 89 16.87 -26.93 1.34
C PHE A 89 18.01 -27.70 2.04
N LEU A 90 17.93 -29.04 2.07
CA LEU A 90 18.96 -29.89 2.66
C LEU A 90 20.26 -29.86 1.84
N GLU A 91 20.17 -29.94 0.51
CA GLU A 91 21.36 -29.81 -0.37
C GLU A 91 22.03 -28.44 -0.21
N ALA A 92 21.25 -27.36 -0.19
CA ALA A 92 21.78 -26.01 0.01
C ALA A 92 22.39 -25.80 1.41
N ALA A 93 21.89 -26.50 2.43
CA ALA A 93 22.46 -26.49 3.78
C ALA A 93 23.78 -27.27 3.85
N MET A 94 23.90 -28.39 3.11
CA MET A 94 25.13 -29.18 3.03
C MET A 94 26.24 -28.52 2.21
N GLN A 95 25.90 -27.62 1.27
CA GLN A 95 26.87 -26.84 0.49
C GLN A 95 27.40 -25.59 1.23
N LYS A 96 26.96 -25.35 2.46
CA LYS A 96 27.40 -24.22 3.30
C LYS A 96 28.43 -24.59 4.39
N GLU A 97 28.87 -25.85 4.43
CA GLU A 97 30.09 -26.28 5.15
C GLU A 97 31.29 -26.37 4.19
#